data_AF-A0A088B2C3-F1
#
_entry.id   AF-A0A088B2C3-F1
#
_cell.length_a   1.000
_cell.length_b   1.000
_cell.length_c   1.000
_cell.angle_alpha   90.00
_cell.angle_beta   90.00
_cell.angle_gamma   90.00
#
_symmetry.space_group_name_H-M   'P 1'
#
loop_
_entity.id
_entity.type
_entity.pdbx_description
1 polymer ?
#
loop_
_entity_poly.entity_id
_entity_poly.type
_entity_poly.pdbx_seq_one_letter_code
_entity_poly.pdbx_strand_id
1 'polypeptide(L)'
;MDRIASLLAEAGYRRIPTPLSIAGLDFEVPLAFVGGATSPDLVLVADTAFEPEQRILRKLEGVARALDVVASKRPLTAVLAGPRPSSSVLDAMSRVCRVLPVNSAPDGDAEAGIKNWLAVLLPLHLPEPSRGIADPLSEVARHLGGLDSEVARLVERAQDGPGAVQALLYELVAEPVSGLDAGSVA
;
A
#
# COMPACT_ATOMS: atom_id res chain seq x y z
N MET A 1 -10.65 12.00 -8.58
CA MET A 1 -9.73 13.09 -8.20
C MET A 1 -9.99 13.61 -6.79
N ASP A 2 -11.23 13.94 -6.41
CA ASP A 2 -11.54 14.51 -5.08
C ASP A 2 -11.10 13.65 -3.90
N ARG A 3 -11.28 12.33 -3.97
CA ARG A 3 -10.82 11.40 -2.92
C ARG A 3 -9.32 11.43 -2.71
N ILE A 4 -8.54 11.51 -3.79
CA ILE A 4 -7.07 11.63 -3.73
C ILE A 4 -6.71 12.95 -3.04
N ALA A 5 -7.41 14.03 -3.36
CA ALA A 5 -7.20 15.33 -2.74
C ALA A 5 -7.48 15.30 -1.23
N SER A 6 -8.60 14.69 -0.80
CA SER A 6 -8.93 14.56 0.62
C SER A 6 -7.88 13.75 1.39
N LEU A 7 -7.49 12.58 0.88
CA LEU A 7 -6.50 11.72 1.54
C LEU A 7 -5.13 12.41 1.70
N LEU A 8 -4.68 13.14 0.67
CA LEU A 8 -3.44 13.90 0.74
C LEU A 8 -3.54 15.06 1.74
N ALA A 9 -4.68 15.77 1.78
CA ALA A 9 -4.90 16.85 2.73
C ALA A 9 -4.93 16.33 4.18
N GLU A 10 -5.61 15.22 4.44
CA GLU A 10 -5.65 14.54 5.75
C GLU A 10 -4.26 14.04 6.18
N ALA A 11 -3.45 13.59 5.23
CA ALA A 11 -2.05 13.21 5.45
C ALA A 11 -1.10 14.41 5.69
N GLY A 12 -1.61 15.65 5.67
CA GLY A 12 -0.83 16.86 5.94
C GLY A 12 -0.14 17.47 4.72
N TYR A 13 -0.47 17.03 3.50
CA TYR A 13 -0.03 17.69 2.29
C TYR A 13 -0.83 18.98 2.06
N ARG A 14 -0.14 20.07 1.73
CA ARG A 14 -0.79 21.35 1.42
C ARG A 14 -1.03 21.46 -0.08
N ARG A 15 -2.27 21.77 -0.46
CA ARG A 15 -2.63 22.04 -1.85
C ARG A 15 -1.94 23.31 -2.34
N ILE A 16 -1.35 23.23 -3.53
CA ILE A 16 -0.75 24.38 -4.24
C ILE A 16 -1.79 24.89 -5.24
N PRO A 17 -1.97 26.22 -5.37
CA PRO A 17 -2.79 26.79 -6.44
C PRO A 17 -2.30 26.33 -7.82
N THR A 18 -3.25 26.16 -8.74
CA THR A 18 -2.98 25.84 -10.15
C THR A 18 -3.31 27.07 -11.00
N PRO A 19 -2.47 27.44 -11.99
CA PRO A 19 -1.28 26.71 -12.45
C PRO A 19 -0.13 26.71 -11.44
N LEU A 20 0.60 25.59 -11.41
CA LEU A 20 1.77 25.44 -10.55
C LEU A 20 2.90 26.30 -11.11
N SER A 21 3.34 27.31 -10.37
CA SER A 21 4.44 28.18 -10.80
C SER A 21 5.77 27.78 -10.17
N ILE A 22 6.78 27.49 -10.99
CA ILE A 22 8.15 27.17 -10.56
C ILE A 22 9.12 27.95 -11.44
N ALA A 23 9.99 28.77 -10.84
CA ALA A 23 10.97 29.58 -11.57
C ALA A 23 10.37 30.51 -12.65
N GLY A 24 9.11 30.97 -12.45
CA GLY A 24 8.39 31.79 -13.43
C GLY A 24 7.81 30.99 -14.61
N LEU A 25 7.87 29.65 -14.57
CA LEU A 25 7.18 28.77 -15.50
C LEU A 25 5.88 28.27 -14.86
N ASP A 26 4.79 28.35 -15.62
CA ASP A 26 3.48 27.92 -15.17
C ASP A 26 3.12 26.56 -15.79
N PHE A 27 2.74 25.63 -14.92
CA PHE A 27 2.37 24.26 -15.28
C PHE A 27 0.91 24.01 -14.96
N GLU A 28 0.12 23.80 -16.00
CA GLU A 28 -1.28 23.40 -15.88
C GLU A 28 -1.37 21.94 -15.48
N VAL A 29 -1.68 21.68 -14.21
CA VAL A 29 -1.87 20.34 -13.66
C VAL A 29 -3.21 20.30 -12.92
N PRO A 30 -3.96 19.18 -12.98
CA PRO A 30 -5.26 19.10 -12.30
C PRO A 30 -5.19 19.37 -10.80
N LEU A 31 -4.20 18.78 -10.11
CA LEU A 31 -3.92 19.02 -8.70
C LEU A 31 -2.42 19.00 -8.44
N ALA A 32 -1.96 19.87 -7.55
CA ALA A 32 -0.60 19.88 -7.03
C ALA A 32 -0.60 20.01 -5.52
N PHE A 33 0.29 19.30 -4.85
CA PHE A 33 0.44 19.30 -3.41
C PHE A 33 1.91 19.32 -3.01
N VAL A 34 2.22 20.04 -1.94
CA VAL A 34 3.55 20.01 -1.31
C VAL A 34 3.44 19.39 0.07
N GLY A 35 4.30 18.43 0.35
CA GLY A 35 4.39 17.80 1.65
C GLY A 35 4.92 18.75 2.73
N GLY A 36 4.50 18.48 3.98
CA GLY A 36 4.86 19.20 5.19
C GLY A 36 6.10 18.63 5.89
N ALA A 37 6.05 18.52 7.22
CA ALA A 37 7.17 18.03 8.04
C ALA A 37 7.40 16.51 7.89
N THR A 38 6.35 15.74 7.58
CA THR A 38 6.37 14.28 7.45
C THR A 38 6.91 13.79 6.11
N SER A 39 6.81 14.59 5.05
CA SER A 39 7.41 14.31 3.74
C SER A 39 7.63 15.62 2.97
N PRO A 40 8.79 15.83 2.32
CA PRO A 40 9.03 17.03 1.50
C PRO A 40 8.53 16.90 0.05
N ASP A 41 7.88 15.79 -0.32
CA ASP A 41 7.46 15.50 -1.71
C ASP A 41 6.65 16.63 -2.36
N LEU A 42 6.93 16.89 -3.64
CA LEU A 42 6.00 17.55 -4.55
C LEU A 42 5.16 16.47 -5.24
N VAL A 43 3.85 16.47 -5.00
CA VAL A 43 2.92 15.50 -5.58
C VAL A 43 2.06 16.18 -6.63
N LEU A 44 2.10 15.66 -7.85
CA LEU A 44 1.23 16.08 -8.94
C LEU A 44 0.21 14.98 -9.22
N VAL A 45 -1.06 15.34 -9.32
CA VAL A 45 -2.12 14.39 -9.70
C VAL A 45 -2.55 14.72 -11.13
N ALA A 46 -2.41 13.74 -12.01
CA ALA A 46 -2.83 13.83 -13.41
C ALA A 46 -3.94 12.81 -13.68
N ASP A 47 -4.78 13.10 -14.68
CA ASP A 47 -5.86 12.22 -15.08
C ASP A 47 -5.63 11.74 -16.52
N THR A 48 -5.27 10.47 -16.67
CA THR A 48 -4.97 9.83 -17.96
C THR A 48 -6.23 9.54 -18.78
N ALA A 49 -7.44 9.69 -18.21
CA ALA A 49 -8.69 9.60 -18.96
C ALA A 49 -8.98 10.90 -19.72
N PHE A 50 -8.52 12.05 -19.23
CA PHE A 50 -8.79 13.37 -19.83
C PHE A 50 -7.58 13.96 -20.54
N GLU A 51 -6.36 13.60 -20.15
CA GLU A 51 -5.13 14.10 -20.74
C GLU A 51 -4.29 12.97 -21.36
N PRO A 52 -3.83 13.10 -22.61
CA PRO A 52 -2.97 12.09 -23.23
C PRO A 52 -1.68 11.87 -22.44
N GLU A 53 -1.30 10.61 -22.28
CA GLU A 53 -0.14 10.20 -21.48
C GLU A 53 1.17 10.89 -21.90
N GLN A 54 1.40 11.14 -23.21
CA GLN A 54 2.58 11.86 -23.69
C GLN A 54 2.56 13.33 -23.27
N ARG A 55 1.39 13.93 -23.13
CA ARG A 55 1.25 15.33 -22.67
C ARG A 55 1.52 15.42 -21.17
N ILE A 56 1.01 14.45 -20.39
CA ILE A 56 1.33 14.31 -18.97
C ILE A 56 2.85 14.14 -18.79
N LEU A 57 3.49 13.23 -19.55
CA LEU A 57 4.94 13.02 -19.50
C LEU A 57 5.73 14.33 -19.72
N ARG A 58 5.41 15.08 -20.77
CA ARG A 58 6.08 16.37 -21.06
C ARG A 58 5.93 17.38 -19.93
N LYS A 59 4.77 17.43 -19.28
CA LYS A 59 4.55 18.29 -18.10
C LYS A 59 5.42 17.83 -16.94
N LEU A 60 5.50 16.52 -16.68
CA LEU A 60 6.35 15.97 -15.63
C LEU A 60 7.83 16.26 -15.87
N GLU A 61 8.32 16.08 -17.11
CA GLU A 61 9.69 16.41 -17.52
C GLU A 61 9.97 17.91 -17.35
N GLY A 62 9.02 18.77 -17.73
CA GLY A 62 9.12 20.21 -17.55
C GLY A 62 9.20 20.64 -16.08
N VAL A 63 8.35 20.06 -15.22
CA VAL A 63 8.39 20.32 -13.77
C VAL A 63 9.69 19.81 -13.16
N ALA A 64 10.11 18.58 -13.48
CA ALA A 64 11.38 18.02 -13.01
C ALA A 64 12.55 18.93 -13.38
N ARG A 65 12.58 19.40 -14.63
CA ARG A 65 13.60 20.35 -15.08
C ARG A 65 13.55 21.69 -14.36
N ALA A 66 12.36 22.22 -14.10
CA ALA A 66 12.19 23.47 -13.36
C ALA A 66 12.69 23.33 -11.92
N LEU A 67 12.43 22.18 -11.27
CA LEU A 67 12.96 21.85 -9.95
C LEU A 67 14.49 21.77 -9.94
N ASP A 68 15.10 21.17 -10.98
CA ASP A 68 16.56 21.11 -11.13
C ASP A 68 17.17 22.51 -11.25
N VAL A 69 16.54 23.40 -12.02
CA VAL A 69 17.01 24.78 -12.23
C VAL A 69 17.03 25.58 -10.93
N VAL A 70 16.02 25.40 -10.07
CA VAL A 70 15.98 26.05 -8.75
C VAL A 70 16.72 25.27 -7.66
N ALA A 71 17.47 24.23 -8.05
CA ALA A 71 18.21 23.34 -7.16
C ALA A 71 17.35 22.74 -6.03
N SER A 72 16.05 22.54 -6.28
CA SER A 72 15.15 21.92 -5.31
C SER A 72 15.56 20.47 -5.07
N LYS A 73 15.57 20.07 -3.79
CA LYS A 73 15.81 18.68 -3.37
C LYS A 73 14.53 17.91 -3.09
N ARG A 74 13.36 18.51 -3.37
CA ARG A 74 12.08 17.85 -3.16
C ARG A 74 11.90 16.76 -4.21
N PRO A 75 11.63 15.50 -3.81
CA PRO A 75 11.28 14.46 -4.77
C PRO A 75 9.96 14.83 -5.47
N LEU A 76 9.86 14.44 -6.74
CA LEU A 76 8.65 14.58 -7.54
C LEU A 76 7.92 13.24 -7.56
N THR A 77 6.64 13.25 -7.22
CA THR A 77 5.75 12.09 -7.32
C THR A 77 4.56 12.42 -8.22
N ALA A 78 4.31 11.59 -9.23
CA ALA A 78 3.14 11.66 -10.10
C ALA A 78 2.12 10.60 -9.69
N VAL A 79 0.93 11.03 -9.30
CA VAL A 79 -0.24 10.17 -9.07
C VAL A 79 -1.08 10.19 -10.34
N LEU A 80 -1.23 9.05 -10.98
CA LEU A 80 -1.97 8.93 -12.24
C LEU A 80 -3.34 8.31 -11.96
N ALA A 81 -4.39 9.12 -12.04
CA ALA A 81 -5.76 8.65 -12.00
C ALA A 81 -6.23 8.28 -13.40
N GLY A 82 -6.94 7.17 -13.54
CA GLY A 82 -7.51 6.74 -14.84
C GLY A 82 -6.78 5.52 -15.44
N PRO A 83 -6.99 5.25 -16.74
CA PRO A 83 -6.36 4.13 -17.42
C PRO A 83 -4.84 4.14 -17.26
N ARG A 84 -4.26 2.96 -17.00
CA ARG A 84 -2.81 2.82 -16.88
C ARG A 84 -2.14 3.22 -18.21
N PRO A 85 -1.15 4.15 -18.20
CA PRO A 85 -0.41 4.48 -19.40
C PRO A 85 0.33 3.27 -19.99
N SER A 86 0.75 3.40 -21.24
CA SER A 86 1.63 2.42 -21.89
C SER A 86 2.92 2.21 -21.10
N SER A 87 3.48 0.99 -21.18
CA SER A 87 4.71 0.64 -20.45
C SER A 87 5.87 1.57 -20.78
N SER A 88 6.05 1.90 -22.07
CA SER A 88 7.10 2.81 -22.52
C SER A 88 6.97 4.22 -21.94
N VAL A 89 5.74 4.72 -21.76
CA VAL A 89 5.49 6.03 -21.15
C VAL A 89 5.65 5.97 -19.63
N LEU A 90 5.21 4.90 -18.97
CA LEU A 90 5.46 4.70 -17.53
C LEU A 90 6.96 4.64 -17.22
N ASP A 91 7.74 3.93 -18.04
CA ASP A 91 9.19 3.85 -17.89
C ASP A 91 9.84 5.23 -18.10
N ALA A 92 9.32 6.04 -19.03
CA ALA A 92 9.77 7.40 -19.24
C ALA A 92 9.46 8.31 -18.06
N MET A 93 8.24 8.28 -17.54
CA MET A 93 7.84 9.04 -16.35
C MET A 93 8.68 8.65 -15.13
N SER A 94 8.98 7.35 -14.98
CA SER A 94 9.75 6.81 -13.85
C SER A 94 11.22 7.24 -13.85
N ARG A 95 11.75 7.73 -14.99
CA ARG A 95 13.11 8.30 -15.05
C ARG A 95 13.22 9.68 -14.40
N VAL A 96 12.10 10.40 -14.27
CA VAL A 96 12.08 11.79 -13.77
C VAL A 96 11.31 11.96 -12.47
N CYS A 97 10.46 11.01 -12.10
CA CYS A 97 9.64 11.07 -10.90
C CYS A 97 9.23 9.67 -10.41
N ARG A 98 8.77 9.56 -9.17
CA ARG A 98 8.08 8.35 -8.72
C ARG A 98 6.66 8.35 -9.30
N VAL A 99 6.23 7.24 -9.89
CA VAL A 99 4.90 7.13 -10.50
C VAL A 99 4.01 6.19 -9.67
N LEU A 100 2.82 6.67 -9.31
CA LEU A 100 1.80 5.94 -8.57
C LEU A 100 0.53 5.85 -9.42
N PRO A 101 0.36 4.79 -10.22
CA PRO A 101 -0.88 4.56 -10.95
C PRO A 101 -1.97 4.13 -9.98
N VAL A 102 -3.05 4.91 -9.89
CA VAL A 102 -4.20 4.60 -9.05
C VAL A 102 -5.30 4.03 -9.95
N ASN A 103 -5.45 2.71 -9.91
CA ASN A 103 -6.57 2.05 -10.54
C ASN A 103 -7.79 2.14 -9.63
N SER A 104 -8.93 2.55 -10.19
CA SER A 104 -10.23 2.25 -9.58
C SER A 104 -10.43 0.75 -9.67
N ALA A 105 -10.32 0.04 -8.53
CA ALA A 105 -10.64 -1.39 -8.49
C ALA A 105 -12.10 -1.58 -8.95
N PRO A 106 -12.39 -2.54 -9.84
CA PRO A 106 -13.75 -2.74 -10.33
C PRO A 106 -14.71 -3.29 -9.27
N ASP A 107 -14.23 -4.01 -8.25
CA ASP A 107 -15.09 -4.68 -7.24
C ASP A 107 -14.45 -4.66 -5.85
N GLY A 108 -14.84 -3.72 -4.99
CA GLY A 108 -14.39 -3.62 -3.59
C GLY A 108 -14.59 -2.23 -2.97
N ASP A 109 -14.16 -2.07 -1.70
CA ASP A 109 -14.10 -0.76 -1.06
C ASP A 109 -13.07 0.13 -1.78
N ALA A 110 -13.56 0.97 -2.69
CA ALA A 110 -12.77 1.88 -3.49
C ALA A 110 -11.93 2.86 -2.64
N GLU A 111 -12.35 3.15 -1.41
CA GLU A 111 -11.59 4.00 -0.50
C GLU A 111 -10.37 3.27 0.06
N ALA A 112 -10.55 2.05 0.56
CA ALA A 112 -9.45 1.19 0.99
C ALA A 112 -8.45 0.94 -0.15
N GLY A 113 -8.94 0.76 -1.38
CA GLY A 113 -8.11 0.61 -2.57
C GLY A 113 -7.22 1.83 -2.84
N ILE A 114 -7.80 3.03 -2.92
CA ILE A 114 -7.04 4.28 -3.15
C ILE A 114 -6.06 4.53 -2.01
N LYS A 115 -6.47 4.31 -0.76
CA LYS A 115 -5.61 4.45 0.41
C LYS A 115 -4.39 3.53 0.34
N ASN A 116 -4.58 2.29 -0.10
CA ASN A 116 -3.50 1.33 -0.28
C ASN A 116 -2.51 1.77 -1.38
N TRP A 117 -3.02 2.24 -2.54
CA TRP A 117 -2.16 2.77 -3.61
C TRP A 117 -1.35 4.00 -3.17
N LEU A 118 -1.95 4.86 -2.35
CA LEU A 118 -1.31 6.06 -1.83
C LEU A 118 -0.50 5.81 -0.55
N ALA A 119 -0.46 4.60 0.00
CA ALA A 119 0.13 4.31 1.31
C ALA A 119 1.59 4.77 1.43
N VAL A 120 2.34 4.81 0.32
CA VAL A 120 3.73 5.31 0.25
C VAL A 120 3.83 6.82 0.58
N LEU A 121 2.76 7.58 0.38
CA LEU A 121 2.66 9.00 0.70
C LEU A 121 2.02 9.25 2.07
N LEU A 122 1.29 8.27 2.61
CA LEU A 122 0.55 8.45 3.86
C LEU A 122 1.45 8.15 5.06
N PRO A 123 1.30 8.88 6.18
CA PRO A 123 2.00 8.56 7.41
C PRO A 123 1.73 7.11 7.83
N LEU A 124 2.81 6.38 8.16
CA LEU A 124 2.70 5.04 8.72
C LEU A 124 2.13 5.16 10.14
N HIS A 125 0.90 4.70 10.30
CA HIS A 125 0.30 4.53 11.62
C HIS A 125 0.75 3.17 12.12
N LEU A 126 1.82 3.15 12.92
CA LEU A 126 2.19 1.95 13.65
C LEU A 126 1.12 1.68 14.70
N PRO A 127 0.67 0.42 14.87
CA PRO A 127 -0.16 0.07 16.01
C PRO A 127 0.60 0.46 17.28
N GLU A 128 -0.14 0.89 18.32
CA GLU A 128 0.49 1.15 19.61
C GLU A 128 1.28 -0.10 20.01
N PRO A 129 2.58 0.03 20.33
CA PRO A 129 3.38 -1.11 20.72
C PRO A 129 2.69 -1.77 21.91
N SER A 130 2.20 -3.00 21.73
CA SER A 130 1.57 -3.74 22.80
C SER A 130 2.60 -3.87 23.92
N ARG A 131 2.36 -3.21 25.05
CA ARG A 131 3.23 -3.24 26.25
C ARG A 131 3.33 -4.64 26.89
N GLY A 132 2.84 -5.67 26.21
CA GLY A 132 2.61 -7.01 26.74
C GLY A 132 3.36 -8.11 25.99
N ILE A 133 4.61 -7.89 25.57
CA ILE A 133 5.50 -9.01 25.17
C ILE A 133 6.02 -9.73 26.42
N ALA A 134 5.12 -10.12 27.33
CA ALA A 134 5.43 -11.07 28.39
C ALA A 134 4.95 -12.47 28.01
N ASP A 135 3.92 -12.58 27.17
CA ASP A 135 3.42 -13.87 26.66
C ASP A 135 2.74 -13.71 25.28
N PRO A 136 3.53 -13.77 24.19
CA PRO A 136 3.01 -13.74 22.82
C PRO A 136 2.03 -14.89 22.51
N LEU A 137 2.17 -16.04 23.18
CA LEU A 137 1.35 -17.21 22.91
C LEU A 137 -0.06 -17.06 23.49
N SER A 138 -0.17 -16.50 24.70
CA SER A 138 -1.47 -16.12 25.28
C SER A 138 -2.17 -15.02 24.48
N GLU A 139 -1.42 -14.09 23.89
CA GLU A 139 -1.99 -13.08 23.01
C GLU A 139 -2.52 -13.69 21.71
N VAL A 140 -1.77 -14.61 21.10
CA VAL A 140 -2.24 -15.37 19.94
C VAL A 140 -3.50 -16.16 20.34
N ALA A 141 -3.45 -16.99 21.39
CA ALA A 141 -4.61 -17.77 21.87
C ALA A 141 -5.87 -16.92 22.10
N ARG A 142 -5.73 -15.71 22.64
CA ARG A 142 -6.84 -14.76 22.85
C ARG A 142 -7.44 -14.21 21.55
N HIS A 143 -6.63 -14.00 20.51
CA HIS A 143 -7.09 -13.55 19.19
C HIS A 143 -7.58 -14.70 18.29
N LEU A 144 -7.26 -15.94 18.64
CA LEU A 144 -7.70 -17.15 17.94
C LEU A 144 -9.13 -17.59 18.32
N GLY A 145 -9.89 -16.76 19.04
CA GLY A 145 -11.29 -17.04 19.37
C GLY A 145 -12.12 -17.32 18.11
N GLY A 146 -12.52 -18.59 17.93
CA GLY A 146 -13.29 -19.06 16.76
C GLY A 146 -12.57 -20.05 15.84
N LEU A 147 -11.30 -20.40 16.12
CA LEU A 147 -10.63 -21.48 15.40
C LEU A 147 -11.08 -22.87 15.87
N ASP A 148 -10.88 -23.85 14.99
CA ASP A 148 -11.10 -25.26 15.30
C ASP A 148 -10.27 -25.69 16.53
N SER A 149 -10.89 -26.50 17.37
CA SER A 149 -10.31 -27.13 18.56
C SER A 149 -8.94 -27.78 18.29
N GLU A 150 -8.74 -28.35 17.11
CA GLU A 150 -7.47 -28.97 16.70
C GLU A 150 -6.35 -27.94 16.48
N VAL A 151 -6.70 -26.80 15.88
CA VAL A 151 -5.76 -25.69 15.65
C VAL A 151 -5.40 -25.01 16.97
N ALA A 152 -6.36 -24.88 17.88
CA ALA A 152 -6.11 -24.37 19.24
C ALA A 152 -5.10 -25.28 20.00
N ARG A 153 -5.28 -26.60 19.93
CA ARG A 153 -4.37 -27.58 20.55
C ARG A 153 -2.94 -27.49 19.99
N LEU A 154 -2.79 -27.27 18.68
CA LEU A 154 -1.46 -27.09 18.07
C LEU A 154 -0.76 -25.82 18.55
N VAL A 155 -1.51 -24.73 18.74
CA VAL A 155 -0.98 -23.45 19.23
C VAL A 155 -0.59 -23.54 20.70
N GLU A 156 -1.38 -24.19 21.54
CA GLU A 156 -1.01 -24.45 22.93
C GLU A 156 0.29 -25.27 23.02
N ARG A 157 0.45 -26.28 22.15
CA ARG A 157 1.64 -27.13 22.13
C ARG A 157 2.90 -26.43 21.61
N ALA A 158 2.76 -25.25 21.01
CA ALA A 158 3.90 -24.48 20.50
C ALA A 158 4.84 -23.98 21.61
N GLN A 159 4.35 -23.82 22.85
CA GLN A 159 5.20 -23.48 24.00
C GLN A 159 6.27 -24.53 24.29
N ASP A 160 6.00 -25.78 23.91
CA ASP A 160 6.88 -26.94 24.16
C ASP A 160 7.86 -27.19 23.00
N GLY A 161 7.86 -26.32 21.99
CA GLY A 161 8.78 -26.34 20.87
C GLY A 161 8.29 -27.12 19.65
N PRO A 162 9.04 -27.05 18.53
CA PRO A 162 8.59 -27.52 17.22
C PRO A 162 8.35 -29.03 17.16
N GLY A 163 9.14 -29.83 17.89
CA GLY A 163 8.97 -31.28 17.92
C GLY A 163 7.66 -31.72 18.60
N ALA A 164 7.21 -30.97 19.61
CA ALA A 164 5.97 -31.24 20.32
C ALA A 164 4.74 -30.95 19.43
N VAL A 165 4.79 -29.86 18.65
CA VAL A 165 3.78 -29.52 17.65
C VAL A 165 3.76 -30.56 16.53
N GLN A 166 4.93 -30.96 16.04
CA GLN A 166 5.04 -31.97 14.99
C GLN A 166 4.46 -33.33 15.43
N ALA A 167 4.74 -33.78 16.65
CA ALA A 167 4.16 -35.00 17.20
C ALA A 167 2.63 -34.94 17.29
N LEU A 168 2.09 -33.83 17.80
CA LEU A 168 0.63 -33.63 17.89
C LEU A 168 -0.03 -33.58 16.50
N LEU A 169 0.60 -32.93 15.53
CA LEU A 169 0.13 -32.92 14.14
C LEU A 169 0.10 -34.34 13.56
N TYR A 170 1.13 -35.16 13.83
CA TYR A 170 1.14 -36.55 13.40
C TYR A 170 0.01 -37.37 14.03
N GLU A 171 -0.31 -37.15 15.31
CA GLU A 171 -1.44 -37.81 15.98
C GLU A 171 -2.78 -37.43 15.35
N LEU A 172 -3.03 -36.13 15.14
CA LEU A 172 -4.26 -35.63 14.52
C LEU A 172 -4.45 -36.15 13.08
N VAL A 173 -3.36 -36.30 12.33
CA VAL A 173 -3.40 -36.85 10.96
C VAL A 173 -3.54 -38.38 10.96
N ALA A 174 -3.05 -39.08 11.97
CA ALA A 174 -3.14 -40.54 12.08
C ALA A 174 -4.49 -41.05 12.59
N GLU A 175 -5.21 -40.24 13.38
CA GLU A 175 -6.56 -40.55 13.90
C GLU A 175 -7.59 -40.89 12.79
N PRO A 176 -7.73 -40.09 11.70
CA PRO A 176 -8.64 -40.42 10.61
C PRO A 176 -8.19 -41.60 9.73
N VAL A 177 -6.90 -41.95 9.72
CA VAL A 177 -6.37 -43.06 8.90
C VAL A 177 -6.60 -44.42 9.58
N SER A 178 -6.61 -44.45 10.92
CA SER A 178 -6.80 -45.68 11.71
C SER A 178 -8.23 -46.26 11.63
N GLY A 179 -9.20 -45.47 11.16
CA GLY A 179 -10.60 -45.90 10.96
C GLY A 179 -10.88 -46.63 9.65
N LEU A 180 -9.91 -46.66 8.71
CA LEU A 180 -10.07 -47.31 7.40
C LEU A 180 -9.59 -48.77 7.39
N ASP A 181 -8.79 -49.18 8.37
CA ASP A 181 -8.22 -50.54 8.44
C ASP A 181 -9.13 -51.55 9.16
N ALA A 182 -10.27 -51.12 9.72
CA ALA A 182 -11.25 -52.00 10.38
C ALA A 182 -12.36 -52.53 9.45
N GLY A 183 -12.25 -52.30 8.14
CA GLY A 183 -13.32 -52.54 7.16
C GLY A 183 -13.04 -53.58 6.06
N SER A 184 -12.13 -54.54 6.25
CA SER A 184 -11.90 -55.59 5.25
C SER A 184 -11.55 -56.95 5.87
N VAL A 185 -12.50 -57.57 6.56
CA VAL A 185 -12.66 -59.03 6.55
C VAL A 185 -14.15 -59.37 6.60
N ALA A 186 -14.76 -59.54 5.44
CA ALA A 186 -15.95 -60.37 5.21
C ALA A 186 -15.91 -60.90 3.78
#